data_AF-A0A0R3SSG2-F1
#
_entry.id   AF-A0A0R3SSG2-F1
#
_cell.length_a   1.000
_cell.length_b   1.000
_cell.length_c   1.000
_cell.angle_alpha   90.00
_cell.angle_beta   90.00
_cell.angle_gamma   90.00
#
_symmetry.space_group_name_H-M   'P 1'
#
loop_
_entity.id
_entity.type
_entity.pdbx_description
1 polymer ?
#
loop_
_entity_poly.entity_id
_entity_poly.type
_entity_poly.pdbx_seq_one_letter_code
_entity_poly.pdbx_strand_id
1 'polypeptide(L)'
;MSSSHTKTIGRILDPVAQQVSKLILLFEDGGTAGDTPDLANRVSVVKMAVDNLVKVGYETIRQSSDQLLKRDMPPALVRVEEASVFLQDAVKLLSRDPSSAIGRKKLIDGSRGILQGTWAVLVAFDMSEVRKIVACCNLVLDRLNTVPDIKNFPELAEFVKNLTPIMAQMIKEVDERQDELVIKSHAEILQRGITQVKRITPILISSIKLYLNTTQQRLSAAREAQSNRDYFLRQMSDEICEIIRGLQLTSSDDTEYLGDHTDLQLIIRNSKFAVEWLSNPCANPNGVDFIQDILDTARHFEAFCMSDSERMGLNGLIGGINSRVQQILDALQRVSVVLFLYLFILRY
;
A
#
# COMPACT_ATOMS: atom_id res chain seq x y z
N MET A 1 5.35 6.62 -15.78
CA MET A 1 4.83 7.63 -14.84
C MET A 1 3.80 6.94 -13.98
N SER A 2 3.97 7.00 -12.65
CA SER A 2 3.14 6.32 -11.67
C SER A 2 1.65 6.59 -11.91
N SER A 3 0.88 5.53 -12.12
CA SER A 3 -0.58 5.59 -12.18
C SER A 3 -1.09 6.23 -10.87
N SER A 4 -1.89 7.29 -10.98
CA SER A 4 -2.49 7.92 -9.81
C SER A 4 -3.51 6.95 -9.19
N HIS A 5 -3.43 6.72 -7.88
CA HIS A 5 -4.34 5.79 -7.20
C HIS A 5 -5.76 6.35 -7.04
N THR A 6 -5.97 7.66 -7.19
CA THR A 6 -7.29 8.30 -7.17
C THR A 6 -7.62 9.06 -8.45
N LYS A 7 -8.91 9.10 -8.80
CA LYS A 7 -9.45 9.78 -9.98
C LYS A 7 -9.20 11.26 -9.92
N THR A 8 -9.35 11.88 -8.74
CA THR A 8 -9.08 13.31 -8.55
C THR A 8 -7.62 13.66 -8.82
N ILE A 9 -6.65 12.88 -8.33
CA ILE A 9 -5.23 13.12 -8.60
C ILE A 9 -4.95 13.00 -10.10
N GLY A 10 -5.46 11.96 -10.76
CA GLY A 10 -5.31 11.79 -12.21
C GLY A 10 -5.91 12.96 -13.01
N ARG A 11 -7.14 13.36 -12.72
CA ARG A 11 -7.81 14.51 -13.38
C ARG A 11 -7.01 15.80 -13.28
N ILE A 12 -6.32 16.04 -12.17
CA ILE A 12 -5.50 17.25 -11.96
C ILE A 12 -4.15 17.12 -12.69
N LEU A 13 -3.48 15.96 -12.57
CA LEU A 13 -2.10 15.81 -13.04
C LEU A 13 -1.97 15.40 -14.50
N ASP A 14 -2.89 14.62 -15.06
CA ASP A 14 -2.84 14.16 -16.45
C ASP A 14 -2.65 15.30 -17.47
N PRO A 15 -3.43 16.41 -17.43
CA PRO A 15 -3.22 17.52 -18.37
C PRO A 15 -1.88 18.22 -18.15
N VAL A 16 -1.40 18.30 -16.90
CA VAL A 16 -0.11 18.92 -16.56
C VAL A 16 1.03 18.03 -17.06
N ALA A 17 0.95 16.73 -16.85
CA ALA A 17 1.89 15.72 -17.32
C ALA A 17 2.03 15.75 -18.85
N GLN A 18 0.92 15.79 -19.58
CA GLN A 18 0.94 15.87 -21.04
C GLN A 18 1.64 17.15 -21.54
N GLN A 19 1.37 18.29 -20.91
CA GLN A 19 2.02 19.56 -21.25
C GLN A 19 3.52 19.54 -20.96
N VAL A 20 3.92 19.00 -19.81
CA VAL A 20 5.34 18.85 -19.44
C VAL A 20 6.06 17.89 -20.40
N SER A 21 5.47 16.75 -20.72
CA SER A 21 6.05 15.79 -21.68
C SER A 21 6.21 16.39 -23.08
N LYS A 22 5.19 17.11 -23.58
CA LYS A 22 5.27 17.81 -24.86
C LYS A 22 6.38 18.87 -24.87
N LEU A 23 6.52 19.61 -23.78
CA LEU A 23 7.55 20.63 -23.63
C LEU A 23 8.95 20.01 -23.58
N ILE A 24 9.12 18.91 -22.85
CA ILE A 24 10.40 18.18 -22.81
C ILE A 24 10.79 17.71 -24.21
N LEU A 25 9.88 17.07 -24.95
CA LEU A 25 10.15 16.61 -26.32
C LEU A 25 10.56 17.76 -27.26
N LEU A 26 9.83 18.88 -27.21
CA LEU A 26 10.15 20.08 -28.01
C LEU A 26 11.58 20.60 -27.75
N PHE A 27 12.03 20.61 -26.51
CA PHE A 27 13.36 21.14 -26.16
C PHE A 27 14.48 20.09 -26.19
N GLU A 28 14.16 18.80 -26.16
CA GLU A 28 15.11 17.69 -26.39
C GLU A 28 15.47 17.56 -27.88
N ASP A 29 14.51 17.77 -28.80
CA ASP A 29 14.71 17.71 -30.26
C ASP A 29 15.38 18.96 -30.86
N GLY A 30 15.92 19.84 -30.02
CA GLY A 30 16.62 21.06 -30.47
C GLY A 30 15.69 22.23 -30.82
N GLY A 31 14.43 22.20 -30.38
CA GLY A 31 13.50 23.32 -30.52
C GLY A 31 14.02 24.62 -29.92
N THR A 32 13.70 25.74 -30.56
CA THR A 32 14.11 27.07 -30.14
C THR A 32 13.00 27.74 -29.33
N ALA A 33 13.34 28.75 -28.51
CA ALA A 33 12.34 29.53 -27.78
C ALA A 33 11.27 30.19 -28.70
N GLY A 34 11.56 30.35 -30.00
CA GLY A 34 10.62 30.85 -31.01
C GLY A 34 9.48 29.88 -31.33
N ASP A 35 9.66 28.59 -31.05
CA ASP A 35 8.65 27.54 -31.24
C ASP A 35 7.64 27.49 -30.08
N THR A 36 7.92 28.21 -28.99
CA THR A 36 7.01 28.41 -27.86
C THR A 36 6.55 29.87 -27.78
N PRO A 37 5.52 30.26 -28.54
CA PRO A 37 4.98 31.61 -28.48
C PRO A 37 4.51 31.91 -27.06
N ASP A 38 4.93 33.08 -26.57
CA ASP A 38 4.52 33.65 -25.28
C ASP A 38 4.95 32.83 -24.05
N LEU A 39 6.12 32.20 -24.10
CA LEU A 39 6.69 31.42 -22.99
C LEU A 39 6.74 32.23 -21.67
N ALA A 40 7.05 33.53 -21.74
CA ALA A 40 7.12 34.40 -20.57
C ALA A 40 5.78 34.53 -19.85
N ASN A 41 4.69 34.78 -20.59
CA ASN A 41 3.35 34.87 -20.01
C ASN A 41 2.89 33.51 -19.46
N ARG A 42 3.14 32.41 -20.19
CA ARG A 42 2.81 31.05 -19.72
C ARG A 42 3.47 30.73 -18.39
N VAL A 43 4.76 31.02 -18.26
CA VAL A 43 5.50 30.83 -17.00
C VAL A 43 5.00 31.77 -15.90
N SER A 44 4.60 32.99 -16.24
CA SER A 44 3.98 33.92 -15.28
C SER A 44 2.66 33.38 -14.72
N VAL A 45 1.80 32.83 -15.57
CA VAL A 45 0.54 32.19 -15.14
C VAL A 45 0.82 30.97 -14.24
N VAL A 46 1.81 30.14 -14.60
CA VAL A 46 2.22 29.01 -13.76
C VAL A 46 2.71 29.51 -12.39
N LYS A 47 3.53 30.56 -12.34
CA LYS A 47 3.98 31.14 -11.06
C LYS A 47 2.81 31.58 -10.18
N MET A 48 1.83 32.29 -10.75
CA MET A 48 0.65 32.72 -9.99
C MET A 48 -0.15 31.54 -9.44
N ALA A 49 -0.30 30.46 -10.22
CA ALA A 49 -0.95 29.24 -9.76
C ALA A 49 -0.17 28.56 -8.62
N VAL A 50 1.16 28.52 -8.73
CA VAL A 50 2.06 28.00 -7.69
C VAL A 50 1.96 28.83 -6.41
N ASP A 51 1.96 30.16 -6.50
CA ASP A 51 1.85 31.04 -5.33
C ASP A 51 0.52 30.82 -4.59
N ASN A 52 -0.57 30.65 -5.35
CA ASN A 52 -1.87 30.31 -4.78
C ASN A 52 -1.86 28.92 -4.13
N LEU A 53 -1.26 27.91 -4.78
CA LEU A 53 -1.14 26.55 -4.23
C LEU A 53 -0.34 26.56 -2.92
N VAL A 54 0.79 27.26 -2.89
CA VAL A 54 1.65 27.40 -1.71
C VAL A 54 0.90 28.07 -0.58
N LYS A 55 0.21 29.18 -0.86
CA LYS A 55 -0.62 29.87 0.13
C LYS A 55 -1.70 28.96 0.72
N VAL A 56 -2.50 28.30 -0.13
CA VAL A 56 -3.57 27.39 0.31
C VAL A 56 -3.00 26.20 1.07
N GLY A 57 -1.86 25.66 0.64
CA GLY A 57 -1.16 24.57 1.33
C GLY A 57 -0.75 24.95 2.75
N TYR A 58 -0.14 26.13 2.93
CA TYR A 58 0.23 26.63 4.26
C TYR A 58 -0.99 26.97 5.15
N GLU A 59 -2.08 27.47 4.57
CA GLU A 59 -3.34 27.69 5.29
C GLU A 59 -3.95 26.35 5.75
N THR A 60 -3.94 25.33 4.89
CA THR A 60 -4.46 23.99 5.16
C THR A 60 -3.72 23.33 6.33
N ILE A 61 -2.38 23.35 6.32
CA ILE A 61 -1.59 22.76 7.42
C ILE A 61 -1.78 23.52 8.74
N ARG A 62 -1.99 24.84 8.70
CA ARG A 62 -2.21 25.65 9.90
C ARG A 62 -3.52 25.29 10.59
N GLN A 63 -4.56 24.99 9.81
CA GLN A 63 -5.87 24.61 10.31
C GLN A 63 -5.97 23.12 10.66
N SER A 64 -5.10 22.28 10.11
CA SER A 64 -5.10 20.84 10.36
C SER A 64 -4.57 20.48 11.75
N SER A 65 -5.13 19.42 12.35
CA SER A 65 -4.59 18.76 13.54
C SER A 65 -3.63 17.61 13.21
N ASP A 66 -3.56 17.19 11.94
CA ASP A 66 -2.75 16.07 11.47
C ASP A 66 -1.25 16.43 11.43
N GLN A 67 -0.48 15.76 12.28
CA GLN A 67 0.97 15.98 12.42
C GLN A 67 1.76 15.44 11.22
N LEU A 68 1.28 14.37 10.58
CA LEU A 68 1.94 13.82 9.39
C LEU A 68 1.74 14.76 8.20
N LEU A 69 0.53 15.33 8.04
CA LEU A 69 0.30 16.36 7.02
C LEU A 69 1.20 17.59 7.25
N LYS A 70 1.34 18.05 8.49
CA LYS A 70 2.22 19.17 8.85
C LYS A 70 3.70 18.89 8.57
N ARG A 71 4.12 17.63 8.63
CA ARG A 71 5.48 17.19 8.31
C ARG A 71 5.71 17.05 6.80
N ASP A 72 4.75 16.46 6.10
CA ASP A 72 4.93 16.00 4.72
C ASP A 72 4.57 17.08 3.68
N MET A 73 3.66 18.01 4.00
CA MET A 73 3.26 19.08 3.10
C MET A 73 4.35 20.12 2.82
N PRO A 74 5.09 20.68 3.81
CA PRO A 74 6.02 21.78 3.54
C PRO A 74 7.12 21.44 2.52
N PRO A 75 7.80 20.28 2.58
CA PRO A 75 8.78 19.91 1.56
C PRO A 75 8.19 19.81 0.14
N ALA A 76 6.92 19.41 0.02
CA ALA A 76 6.23 19.37 -1.27
C ALA A 76 5.95 20.78 -1.80
N LEU A 77 5.50 21.71 -0.95
CA LEU A 77 5.26 23.11 -1.32
C LEU A 77 6.55 23.82 -1.74
N VAL A 78 7.64 23.65 -0.98
CA VAL A 78 8.96 24.21 -1.30
C VAL A 78 9.43 23.73 -2.68
N ARG A 79 9.26 22.45 -2.98
CA ARG A 79 9.64 21.90 -4.30
C ARG A 79 8.89 22.57 -5.45
N VAL A 80 7.59 22.81 -5.30
CA VAL A 80 6.79 23.51 -6.33
C VAL A 80 7.26 24.96 -6.48
N GLU A 81 7.55 25.64 -5.36
CA GLU A 81 8.04 27.01 -5.36
C GLU A 81 9.41 27.14 -6.04
N GLU A 82 10.39 26.30 -5.69
CA GLU A 82 11.73 26.27 -6.31
C GLU A 82 11.65 25.98 -7.82
N ALA A 83 10.78 25.04 -8.21
CA ALA A 83 10.55 24.72 -9.61
C ALA A 83 9.97 25.92 -10.39
N SER A 84 9.12 26.73 -9.76
CA SER A 84 8.60 27.97 -10.36
C SER A 84 9.70 29.00 -10.61
N VAL A 85 10.70 29.08 -9.72
CA VAL A 85 11.86 29.96 -9.88
C VAL A 85 12.74 29.49 -11.04
N PHE A 86 12.94 28.18 -11.20
CA PHE A 86 13.68 27.63 -12.33
C PHE A 86 13.04 27.97 -13.67
N LEU A 87 11.70 27.92 -13.76
CA LEU A 87 10.98 28.34 -14.96
C LEU A 87 11.19 29.83 -15.26
N GLN A 88 11.13 30.70 -14.26
CA GLN A 88 11.38 32.14 -14.46
C GLN A 88 12.80 32.43 -14.93
N ASP A 89 13.80 31.75 -14.36
CA ASP A 89 15.18 31.87 -14.80
C ASP A 89 15.39 31.34 -16.21
N ALA A 90 14.73 30.24 -16.56
CA ALA A 90 14.75 29.68 -17.91
C ALA A 90 14.25 30.70 -18.93
N VAL A 91 13.13 31.37 -18.65
CA VAL A 91 12.60 32.45 -19.52
C VAL A 91 13.63 33.54 -19.72
N LYS A 92 14.26 34.06 -18.64
CA LYS A 92 15.27 35.12 -18.74
C LYS A 92 16.45 34.71 -19.61
N LEU A 93 16.91 33.47 -19.50
CA LEU A 93 18.02 32.94 -20.30
C LEU A 93 17.63 32.74 -21.76
N LEU A 94 16.47 32.15 -22.02
CA LEU A 94 15.95 31.87 -23.36
C LEU A 94 15.52 33.13 -24.12
N SER A 95 15.07 34.18 -23.43
CA SER A 95 14.81 35.50 -24.02
C SER A 95 16.08 36.22 -24.47
N ARG A 96 17.23 35.93 -23.84
CA ARG A 96 18.53 36.50 -24.22
C ARG A 96 19.23 35.67 -25.31
N ASP A 97 19.18 34.36 -25.16
CA ASP A 97 19.73 33.39 -26.10
C ASP A 97 18.73 32.23 -26.29
N PRO A 98 17.96 32.25 -27.40
CA PRO A 98 17.00 31.19 -27.72
C PRO A 98 17.59 29.80 -27.85
N SER A 99 18.91 29.68 -28.03
CA SER A 99 19.64 28.41 -28.17
C SER A 99 20.34 27.97 -26.88
N SER A 100 20.16 28.72 -25.79
CA SER A 100 20.84 28.49 -24.51
C SER A 100 20.56 27.10 -23.94
N ALA A 101 21.59 26.25 -23.88
CA ALA A 101 21.50 24.92 -23.27
C ALA A 101 21.13 24.99 -21.78
N ILE A 102 21.62 26.01 -21.06
CA ILE A 102 21.32 26.24 -19.64
C ILE A 102 19.85 26.64 -19.47
N GLY A 103 19.34 27.53 -20.34
CA GLY A 103 17.93 27.92 -20.36
C GLY A 103 17.01 26.72 -20.61
N ARG A 104 17.32 25.89 -21.61
CA ARG A 104 16.57 24.65 -21.89
C ARG A 104 16.56 23.69 -20.69
N LYS A 105 17.73 23.46 -20.08
CA LYS A 105 17.85 22.59 -18.91
C LYS A 105 17.00 23.08 -17.75
N LYS A 106 17.09 24.37 -17.40
CA LYS A 106 16.26 24.97 -16.33
C LYS A 106 14.77 24.87 -16.63
N LEU A 107 14.37 25.00 -17.90
CA LEU A 107 12.97 24.85 -18.29
C LEU A 107 12.47 23.42 -18.07
N ILE A 108 13.24 22.42 -18.51
CA ILE A 108 12.94 21.00 -18.33
C ILE A 108 12.89 20.64 -16.84
N ASP A 109 13.92 21.02 -16.08
CA ASP A 109 14.01 20.73 -14.65
C ASP A 109 12.88 21.42 -13.86
N GLY A 110 12.58 22.68 -14.19
CA GLY A 110 11.45 23.42 -13.61
C GLY A 110 10.10 22.76 -13.94
N SER A 111 9.86 22.38 -15.19
CA SER A 111 8.61 21.70 -15.59
C SER A 111 8.43 20.34 -14.91
N ARG A 112 9.49 19.54 -14.81
CA ARG A 112 9.48 18.28 -14.04
C ARG A 112 9.23 18.53 -12.56
N GLY A 113 9.87 19.55 -11.99
CA GLY A 113 9.72 19.93 -10.59
C GLY A 113 8.29 20.35 -10.23
N ILE A 114 7.61 21.11 -11.10
CA ILE A 114 6.20 21.49 -10.92
C ILE A 114 5.31 20.25 -10.87
N LEU A 115 5.48 19.32 -11.81
CA LEU A 115 4.68 18.09 -11.86
C LEU A 115 4.91 17.24 -10.60
N GLN A 116 6.17 16.98 -10.24
CA GLN A 116 6.53 16.16 -9.07
C GLN A 116 6.11 16.81 -7.75
N GLY A 117 6.29 18.12 -7.63
CA GLY A 117 5.87 18.87 -6.45
C GLY A 117 4.35 18.87 -6.28
N THR A 118 3.61 19.12 -7.37
CA THR A 118 2.14 19.09 -7.35
C THR A 118 1.63 17.70 -6.99
N TRP A 119 2.24 16.65 -7.55
CA TRP A 119 1.94 15.27 -7.17
C TRP A 119 2.16 15.03 -5.67
N ALA A 120 3.30 15.45 -5.12
CA ALA A 120 3.61 15.28 -3.70
C ALA A 120 2.62 16.03 -2.80
N VAL A 121 2.16 17.23 -3.22
CA VAL A 121 1.12 17.99 -2.50
C VAL A 121 -0.19 17.22 -2.48
N LEU A 122 -0.65 16.75 -3.64
CA LEU A 122 -1.92 16.03 -3.74
C LEU A 122 -1.87 14.70 -2.96
N VAL A 123 -0.75 13.99 -2.98
CA VAL A 123 -0.58 12.73 -2.23
C VAL A 123 -0.57 12.98 -0.72
N ALA A 124 0.17 13.98 -0.23
CA ALA A 124 0.19 14.28 1.19
C ALA A 124 -1.20 14.71 1.71
N PHE A 125 -1.96 15.45 0.90
CA PHE A 125 -3.36 15.77 1.19
C PHE A 125 -4.24 14.51 1.19
N ASP A 126 -4.16 13.66 0.16
CA ASP A 126 -4.94 12.43 0.06
C ASP A 126 -4.69 11.49 1.25
N MET A 127 -3.43 11.33 1.66
CA MET A 127 -3.06 10.52 2.83
C MET A 127 -3.65 11.08 4.13
N SER A 128 -3.79 12.41 4.26
CA SER A 128 -4.50 13.03 5.39
C SER A 128 -5.98 12.68 5.39
N GLU A 129 -6.64 12.73 4.22
CA GLU A 129 -8.06 12.34 4.12
C GLU A 129 -8.25 10.85 4.45
N VAL A 130 -7.39 9.97 3.94
CA VAL A 130 -7.43 8.53 4.30
C VAL A 130 -7.31 8.33 5.81
N ARG A 131 -6.42 9.06 6.50
CA ARG A 131 -6.28 8.95 7.96
C ARG A 131 -7.55 9.37 8.71
N LYS A 132 -8.32 10.34 8.21
CA LYS A 132 -9.62 10.71 8.80
C LYS A 132 -10.63 9.59 8.67
N ILE A 133 -10.69 8.92 7.51
CA ILE A 133 -11.57 7.76 7.30
C ILE A 133 -11.17 6.61 8.23
N VAL A 134 -9.86 6.31 8.32
CA VAL A 134 -9.34 5.27 9.24
C VAL A 134 -9.67 5.61 10.70
N ALA A 135 -9.59 6.87 11.11
CA ALA A 135 -10.01 7.29 12.45
C ALA A 135 -11.51 7.04 12.69
N CYS A 136 -12.36 7.24 11.68
CA CYS A 136 -13.78 6.88 11.73
C CYS A 136 -13.98 5.37 11.90
N CYS A 137 -13.23 4.54 11.17
CA CYS A 137 -13.25 3.08 11.34
C CYS A 137 -12.83 2.64 12.75
N ASN A 138 -11.76 3.24 13.29
CA ASN A 138 -11.30 2.93 14.65
C ASN A 138 -12.32 3.33 15.72
N LEU A 139 -13.04 4.44 15.53
CA LEU A 139 -14.13 4.81 16.44
C LEU A 139 -15.24 3.74 16.51
N VAL A 140 -15.54 3.09 15.38
CA VAL A 140 -16.47 1.96 15.33
C VAL A 140 -15.90 0.74 16.06
N LEU A 141 -14.63 0.40 15.83
CA LEU A 141 -13.94 -0.70 16.53
C LEU A 141 -13.94 -0.48 18.05
N ASP A 142 -13.62 0.72 18.50
CA ASP A 142 -13.64 1.09 19.93
C ASP A 142 -15.04 0.90 20.52
N ARG A 143 -16.10 1.25 19.76
CA ARG A 143 -17.47 1.01 20.20
C ARG A 143 -17.77 -0.48 20.26
N LEU A 144 -17.39 -1.26 19.26
CA LEU A 144 -17.57 -2.72 19.22
C LEU A 144 -16.88 -3.41 20.40
N ASN A 145 -15.71 -2.93 20.84
CA ASN A 145 -14.99 -3.47 21.99
C ASN A 145 -15.79 -3.41 23.32
N THR A 146 -16.83 -2.58 23.40
CA THR A 146 -17.72 -2.49 24.57
C THR A 146 -18.85 -3.53 24.59
N VAL A 147 -19.04 -4.30 23.50
CA VAL A 147 -20.10 -5.32 23.40
C VAL A 147 -20.07 -6.36 24.53
N PRO A 148 -18.90 -6.87 24.98
CA PRO A 148 -18.84 -7.81 26.10
C PRO A 148 -19.41 -7.27 27.41
N ASP A 149 -19.41 -5.95 27.60
CA ASP A 149 -19.82 -5.28 28.84
C ASP A 149 -21.34 -5.07 28.94
N ILE A 150 -22.10 -5.33 27.86
CA ILE A 150 -23.55 -5.14 27.81
C ILE A 150 -24.24 -6.27 28.60
N LYS A 151 -24.99 -5.90 29.64
CA LYS A 151 -25.63 -6.82 30.59
C LYS A 151 -27.15 -6.84 30.55
N ASN A 152 -27.79 -5.84 29.92
CA ASN A 152 -29.23 -5.72 29.87
C ASN A 152 -29.73 -5.00 28.60
N PHE A 153 -31.05 -5.07 28.36
CA PHE A 153 -31.67 -4.48 27.18
C PHE A 153 -31.58 -2.94 27.10
N PRO A 154 -31.70 -2.17 28.19
CA PRO A 154 -31.44 -0.73 28.17
C PRO A 154 -30.03 -0.37 27.70
N GLU A 155 -29.00 -1.05 28.21
CA GLU A 155 -27.61 -0.87 27.77
C GLU A 155 -27.43 -1.23 26.28
N LEU A 156 -28.09 -2.30 25.81
CA LEU A 156 -28.10 -2.63 24.38
C LEU A 156 -28.76 -1.53 23.53
N ALA A 157 -29.87 -0.96 23.99
CA ALA A 157 -30.55 0.11 23.26
C ALA A 157 -29.65 1.35 23.12
N GLU A 158 -28.95 1.72 24.20
CA GLU A 158 -27.98 2.82 24.19
C GLU A 158 -26.74 2.49 23.34
N PHE A 159 -26.29 1.24 23.35
CA PHE A 159 -25.24 0.75 22.45
C PHE A 159 -25.63 0.96 20.98
N VAL A 160 -26.81 0.47 20.57
CA VAL A 160 -27.31 0.60 19.19
C VAL A 160 -27.47 2.07 18.80
N LYS A 161 -28.09 2.88 19.66
CA LYS A 161 -28.29 4.32 19.43
C LYS A 161 -26.98 5.05 19.13
N ASN A 162 -25.90 4.68 19.81
CA ASN A 162 -24.60 5.32 19.64
C ASN A 162 -23.77 4.68 18.50
N LEU A 163 -23.95 3.39 18.21
CA LEU A 163 -23.27 2.69 17.12
C LEU A 163 -23.80 3.10 15.74
N THR A 164 -25.12 3.20 15.59
CA THR A 164 -25.77 3.46 14.29
C THR A 164 -25.22 4.71 13.57
N PRO A 165 -25.09 5.91 14.19
CA PRO A 165 -24.61 7.08 13.49
C PRO A 165 -23.15 6.96 13.05
N ILE A 166 -22.27 6.45 13.92
CA ILE A 166 -20.84 6.29 13.57
C ILE A 166 -20.62 5.21 12.51
N MET A 167 -21.43 4.13 12.52
CA MET A 167 -21.40 3.10 11.50
C MET A 167 -21.85 3.64 10.14
N ALA A 168 -22.93 4.44 10.14
CA ALA A 168 -23.46 5.06 8.93
C ALA A 168 -22.46 6.05 8.32
N GLN A 169 -21.79 6.84 9.17
CA GLN A 169 -20.71 7.72 8.74
C GLN A 169 -19.54 6.94 8.14
N MET A 170 -19.03 5.93 8.84
CA MET A 170 -17.94 5.08 8.33
C MET A 170 -18.29 4.47 6.97
N ILE A 171 -19.48 3.88 6.83
CA ILE A 171 -19.95 3.31 5.57
C ILE A 171 -19.94 4.36 4.46
N LYS A 172 -20.45 5.56 4.73
CA LYS A 172 -20.51 6.64 3.74
C LYS A 172 -19.11 7.07 3.29
N GLU A 173 -18.21 7.34 4.22
CA GLU A 173 -16.84 7.79 3.92
C GLU A 173 -16.06 6.74 3.10
N VAL A 174 -16.24 5.45 3.42
CA VAL A 174 -15.61 4.34 2.67
C VAL A 174 -16.25 4.18 1.29
N ASP A 175 -17.55 4.41 1.15
CA ASP A 175 -18.29 4.34 -0.12
C ASP A 175 -17.85 5.47 -1.08
N GLU A 176 -17.73 6.69 -0.57
CA GLU A 176 -17.18 7.83 -1.30
C GLU A 176 -15.71 7.58 -1.69
N ARG A 177 -14.92 6.96 -0.80
CA ARG A 177 -13.52 6.62 -1.10
C ARG A 177 -13.40 5.57 -2.20
N GLN A 178 -14.17 4.49 -2.17
CA GLN A 178 -14.07 3.45 -3.20
C GLN A 178 -14.44 4.00 -4.59
N ASP A 179 -15.40 4.93 -4.65
CA ASP A 179 -15.76 5.63 -5.88
C ASP A 179 -14.63 6.52 -6.42
N GLU A 180 -13.73 7.01 -5.58
CA GLU A 180 -12.58 7.80 -6.00
C GLU A 180 -11.35 6.97 -6.42
N LEU A 181 -11.31 5.67 -6.10
CA LEU A 181 -10.15 4.83 -6.44
C LEU A 181 -10.11 4.50 -7.94
N VAL A 182 -8.89 4.49 -8.49
CA VAL A 182 -8.62 4.06 -9.88
C VAL A 182 -8.39 2.54 -9.93
N ILE A 183 -7.72 2.00 -8.91
CA ILE A 183 -7.37 0.58 -8.82
C ILE A 183 -8.62 -0.20 -8.42
N LYS A 184 -9.21 -0.91 -9.38
CA LYS A 184 -10.49 -1.63 -9.19
C LYS A 184 -10.44 -2.67 -8.09
N SER A 185 -9.34 -3.44 -7.98
CA SER A 185 -9.19 -4.45 -6.94
C SER A 185 -9.24 -3.84 -5.53
N HIS A 186 -8.70 -2.64 -5.33
CA HIS A 186 -8.78 -1.94 -4.04
C HIS A 186 -10.20 -1.46 -3.76
N ALA A 187 -10.88 -0.90 -4.76
CA ALA A 187 -12.28 -0.50 -4.64
C ALA A 187 -13.20 -1.69 -4.28
N GLU A 188 -12.97 -2.85 -4.90
CA GLU A 188 -13.71 -4.09 -4.63
C GLU A 188 -13.52 -4.59 -3.19
N ILE A 189 -12.31 -4.47 -2.61
CA ILE A 189 -12.07 -4.79 -1.19
C ILE A 189 -12.96 -3.94 -0.28
N LEU A 190 -13.01 -2.63 -0.54
CA LEU A 190 -13.81 -1.69 0.25
C LEU A 190 -15.31 -1.93 0.09
N GLN A 191 -15.77 -2.13 -1.15
CA GLN A 191 -17.18 -2.42 -1.46
C GLN A 191 -17.64 -3.73 -0.80
N ARG A 192 -16.79 -4.78 -0.83
CA ARG A 192 -17.03 -6.04 -0.14
C ARG A 192 -17.13 -5.82 1.37
N GLY A 193 -16.19 -5.09 1.95
CA GLY A 193 -16.17 -4.77 3.38
C GLY A 193 -17.45 -4.05 3.82
N ILE A 194 -17.88 -3.00 3.10
CA ILE A 194 -19.15 -2.30 3.37
C ILE A 194 -20.33 -3.26 3.34
N THR A 195 -20.38 -4.14 2.34
CA THR A 195 -21.45 -5.14 2.19
C THR A 195 -21.49 -6.09 3.38
N GLN A 196 -20.33 -6.57 3.84
CA GLN A 196 -20.24 -7.45 5.00
C GLN A 196 -20.64 -6.74 6.29
N VAL A 197 -20.16 -5.53 6.54
CA VAL A 197 -20.53 -4.73 7.70
C VAL A 197 -22.04 -4.50 7.77
N LYS A 198 -22.68 -4.12 6.65
CA LYS A 198 -24.14 -3.95 6.55
C LYS A 198 -24.89 -5.24 6.87
N ARG A 199 -24.39 -6.39 6.39
CA ARG A 199 -24.97 -7.72 6.65
C ARG A 199 -24.82 -8.16 8.11
N ILE A 200 -23.63 -8.00 8.68
CA ILE A 200 -23.30 -8.50 10.03
C ILE A 200 -23.96 -7.66 11.12
N THR A 201 -24.11 -6.34 10.92
CA THR A 201 -24.68 -5.42 11.93
C THR A 201 -26.00 -5.92 12.57
N PRO A 202 -27.07 -6.22 11.81
CA PRO A 202 -28.32 -6.71 12.42
C PRO A 202 -28.19 -8.09 13.06
N ILE A 203 -27.27 -8.92 12.56
CA ILE A 203 -27.01 -10.28 13.10
C ILE A 203 -26.32 -10.17 14.46
N LEU A 204 -25.32 -9.29 14.59
CA LEU A 204 -24.64 -9.01 15.85
C LEU A 204 -25.62 -8.45 16.89
N ILE A 205 -26.48 -7.50 16.52
CA ILE A 205 -27.50 -6.98 17.44
C ILE A 205 -28.43 -8.11 17.91
N SER A 206 -28.82 -9.01 17.01
CA SER A 206 -29.69 -10.15 17.33
C SER A 206 -28.99 -11.19 18.21
N SER A 207 -27.70 -11.45 18.00
CA SER A 207 -26.91 -12.37 18.83
C SER A 207 -26.71 -11.82 20.25
N ILE A 208 -26.51 -10.50 20.41
CA ILE A 208 -26.48 -9.86 21.73
C ILE A 208 -27.85 -10.00 22.42
N LYS A 209 -28.97 -9.75 21.72
CA LYS A 209 -30.32 -9.94 22.28
C LYS A 209 -30.54 -11.37 22.76
N LEU A 210 -30.12 -12.37 21.97
CA LEU A 210 -30.24 -13.78 22.33
C LEU A 210 -29.42 -14.11 23.58
N TYR A 211 -28.18 -13.62 23.67
CA TYR A 211 -27.33 -13.77 24.85
C TYR A 211 -27.96 -13.16 26.10
N LEU A 212 -28.48 -11.93 26.02
CA LEU A 212 -29.13 -11.27 27.15
C LEU A 212 -30.36 -12.04 27.62
N ASN A 213 -31.20 -12.51 26.68
CA ASN A 213 -32.42 -13.25 27.00
C ASN A 213 -32.11 -14.60 27.68
N THR A 214 -31.17 -15.37 27.10
CA THR A 214 -30.75 -16.67 27.66
C THR A 214 -30.10 -16.53 29.03
N THR A 215 -29.34 -15.45 29.26
CA THR A 215 -28.71 -15.15 30.55
C THR A 215 -29.74 -14.74 31.60
N GLN A 216 -30.67 -13.83 31.27
CA GLN A 216 -31.74 -13.40 32.19
C GLN A 216 -32.65 -14.57 32.59
N GLN A 217 -32.98 -15.45 31.65
CA GLN A 217 -33.83 -16.62 31.89
C GLN A 217 -33.06 -17.83 32.47
N ARG A 218 -31.74 -17.71 32.68
CA ARG A 218 -30.86 -18.79 33.19
C ARG A 218 -30.97 -20.09 32.38
N LEU A 219 -31.07 -19.96 31.05
CA LEU A 219 -31.15 -21.10 30.13
C LEU A 219 -29.78 -21.78 29.98
N SER A 220 -29.77 -23.10 29.78
CA SER A 220 -28.54 -23.87 29.52
C SER A 220 -27.79 -23.42 28.26
N ALA A 221 -28.51 -22.84 27.29
CA ALA A 221 -27.97 -22.33 26.04
C ALA A 221 -27.21 -20.99 26.16
N ALA A 222 -27.08 -20.40 27.36
CA ALA A 222 -26.43 -19.09 27.54
C ALA A 222 -24.97 -19.07 27.05
N ARG A 223 -24.22 -20.16 27.23
CA ARG A 223 -22.84 -20.28 26.71
C ARG A 223 -22.78 -20.30 25.19
N GLU A 224 -23.71 -20.99 24.54
CA GLU A 224 -23.78 -21.05 23.09
C GLU A 224 -24.16 -19.68 22.50
N ALA A 225 -25.12 -18.99 23.12
CA ALA A 225 -25.50 -17.64 22.75
C ALA A 225 -24.33 -16.65 22.91
N GLN A 226 -23.51 -16.80 23.95
CA GLN A 226 -22.29 -16.03 24.13
C GLN A 226 -21.28 -16.28 23.00
N SER A 227 -20.98 -17.55 22.70
CA SER A 227 -20.07 -17.90 21.59
C SER A 227 -20.54 -17.33 20.26
N ASN A 228 -21.85 -17.35 20.01
CA ASN A 228 -22.45 -16.80 18.79
C ASN A 228 -22.29 -15.26 18.72
N ARG A 229 -22.51 -14.56 19.85
CA ARG A 229 -22.24 -13.12 19.96
C ARG A 229 -20.77 -12.80 19.65
N ASP A 230 -19.85 -13.52 20.30
CA ASP A 230 -18.42 -13.26 20.20
C ASP A 230 -17.89 -13.59 18.79
N TYR A 231 -18.46 -14.60 18.11
CA TYR A 231 -18.17 -14.90 16.70
C TYR A 231 -18.51 -13.73 15.79
N PHE A 232 -19.74 -13.20 15.85
CA PHE A 232 -20.15 -12.09 14.99
C PHE A 232 -19.45 -10.78 15.35
N LEU A 233 -19.09 -10.57 16.63
CA LEU A 233 -18.28 -9.43 17.05
C LEU A 233 -16.90 -9.46 16.40
N ARG A 234 -16.21 -10.62 16.44
CA ARG A 234 -14.91 -10.80 15.77
C ARG A 234 -15.03 -10.63 14.28
N GLN A 235 -16.00 -11.30 13.65
CA GLN A 235 -16.23 -11.20 12.21
C GLN A 235 -16.44 -9.75 11.77
N MET A 236 -17.24 -8.97 12.51
CA MET A 236 -17.45 -7.56 12.20
C MET A 236 -16.18 -6.73 12.34
N SER A 237 -15.39 -7.00 13.39
CA SER A 237 -14.12 -6.30 13.64
C SER A 237 -13.08 -6.61 12.56
N ASP A 238 -12.98 -7.87 12.15
CA ASP A 238 -12.08 -8.34 11.09
C ASP A 238 -12.41 -7.67 9.74
N GLU A 239 -13.70 -7.53 9.41
CA GLU A 239 -14.13 -6.84 8.19
C GLU A 239 -13.79 -5.34 8.23
N ILE A 240 -13.89 -4.68 9.39
CA ILE A 240 -13.48 -3.27 9.53
C ILE A 240 -11.95 -3.14 9.45
N CYS A 241 -11.19 -4.07 10.00
CA CYS A 241 -9.73 -4.11 9.84
C CYS A 241 -9.33 -4.29 8.37
N GLU A 242 -10.03 -5.14 7.62
CA GLU A 242 -9.79 -5.28 6.17
C GLU A 242 -10.16 -4.03 5.38
N ILE A 243 -11.20 -3.29 5.78
CA ILE A 243 -11.50 -1.96 5.23
C ILE A 243 -10.33 -1.01 5.49
N ILE A 244 -9.82 -0.94 6.73
CA ILE A 244 -8.68 -0.09 7.09
C ILE A 244 -7.46 -0.44 6.22
N ARG A 245 -7.18 -1.73 6.04
CA ARG A 245 -6.09 -2.20 5.17
C ARG A 245 -6.31 -1.73 3.73
N GLY A 246 -7.51 -1.93 3.18
CA GLY A 246 -7.85 -1.51 1.82
C GLY A 246 -7.73 0.00 1.58
N LEU A 247 -8.10 0.82 2.57
CA LEU A 247 -8.00 2.28 2.51
C LEU A 247 -6.55 2.78 2.37
N GLN A 248 -5.59 2.01 2.88
CA GLN A 248 -4.17 2.36 2.93
C GLN A 248 -3.38 1.86 1.72
N LEU A 249 -4.00 1.14 0.79
CA LEU A 249 -3.35 0.68 -0.43
C LEU A 249 -3.24 1.81 -1.46
N THR A 250 -2.01 2.14 -1.86
CA THR A 250 -1.70 3.25 -2.78
C THR A 250 -1.12 2.82 -4.12
N SER A 251 -0.83 1.54 -4.33
CA SER A 251 -0.25 1.00 -5.57
C SER A 251 -0.95 -0.29 -5.94
N SER A 252 -1.23 -0.50 -7.23
CA SER A 252 -1.66 -1.83 -7.65
C SER A 252 -0.48 -2.77 -7.43
N ASP A 253 -0.76 -3.99 -6.97
CA ASP A 253 0.24 -5.06 -6.85
C ASP A 253 0.93 -5.37 -8.20
N ASP A 254 0.50 -4.73 -9.32
CA ASP A 254 1.23 -4.67 -10.60
C ASP A 254 2.56 -3.89 -10.52
N THR A 255 2.96 -3.42 -9.33
CA THR A 255 4.34 -3.00 -9.08
C THR A 255 5.21 -4.24 -8.85
N GLU A 256 5.32 -5.04 -9.91
CA GLU A 256 6.20 -6.22 -10.04
C GLU A 256 7.70 -5.84 -10.03
N TYR A 257 8.07 -4.78 -9.31
CA TYR A 257 9.44 -4.24 -9.28
C TYR A 257 9.96 -3.80 -7.90
N LEU A 258 9.26 -4.10 -6.81
CA LEU A 258 9.82 -4.04 -5.45
C LEU A 258 9.40 -5.30 -4.67
N GLY A 259 10.09 -6.40 -4.96
CA GLY A 259 9.97 -7.69 -4.29
C GLY A 259 10.46 -7.66 -2.84
N ASP A 260 9.75 -6.95 -1.97
CA ASP A 260 10.08 -6.92 -0.54
C ASP A 260 9.02 -7.56 0.35
N HIS A 261 7.74 -7.61 -0.04
CA HIS A 261 6.71 -8.27 0.78
C HIS A 261 6.37 -9.68 0.29
N THR A 262 6.27 -9.88 -1.02
CA THR A 262 5.99 -11.18 -1.65
C THR A 262 7.16 -12.14 -1.50
N ASP A 263 8.39 -11.64 -1.65
CA ASP A 263 9.63 -12.42 -1.57
C ASP A 263 9.89 -12.88 -0.13
N LEU A 264 9.68 -11.99 0.87
CA LEU A 264 9.72 -12.38 2.28
C LEU A 264 8.63 -13.38 2.64
N GLN A 265 7.39 -13.19 2.16
CA GLN A 265 6.31 -14.16 2.39
C GLN A 265 6.59 -15.51 1.72
N LEU A 266 7.18 -15.52 0.53
CA LEU A 266 7.59 -16.74 -0.16
C LEU A 266 8.67 -17.48 0.64
N ILE A 267 9.71 -16.77 1.09
CA ILE A 267 10.77 -17.34 1.93
C ILE A 267 10.18 -17.92 3.22
N ILE A 268 9.31 -17.17 3.92
CA ILE A 268 8.67 -17.61 5.16
C ILE A 268 7.81 -18.86 4.90
N ARG A 269 6.98 -18.86 3.86
CA ARG A 269 6.11 -19.98 3.50
C ARG A 269 6.93 -21.22 3.15
N ASN A 270 7.94 -21.07 2.30
CA ASN A 270 8.75 -22.17 1.80
C ASN A 270 9.70 -22.72 2.89
N SER A 271 10.10 -21.90 3.86
CA SER A 271 11.01 -22.31 4.95
C SER A 271 10.48 -23.50 5.75
N LYS A 272 9.17 -23.58 5.97
CA LYS A 272 8.55 -24.70 6.68
C LYS A 272 8.75 -26.02 5.94
N PHE A 273 8.56 -26.02 4.62
CA PHE A 273 8.72 -27.22 3.78
C PHE A 273 10.20 -27.60 3.61
N ALA A 274 11.08 -26.60 3.52
CA ALA A 274 12.53 -26.81 3.51
C ALA A 274 13.03 -27.48 4.80
N VAL A 275 12.56 -27.02 5.97
CA VAL A 275 12.92 -27.61 7.27
C VAL A 275 12.37 -29.03 7.41
N GLU A 276 11.15 -29.28 6.96
CA GLU A 276 10.55 -30.62 6.95
C GLU A 276 11.35 -31.59 6.08
N TRP A 277 11.80 -31.15 4.90
CA TRP A 277 12.65 -31.95 4.02
C TRP A 277 14.05 -32.21 4.60
N LEU A 278 14.69 -31.18 5.17
CA LEU A 278 15.99 -31.35 5.82
C LEU A 278 15.92 -32.31 7.02
N SER A 279 14.78 -32.37 7.70
CA SER A 279 14.53 -33.30 8.81
C SER A 279 14.25 -34.73 8.32
N ASN A 280 13.52 -34.86 7.21
CA ASN A 280 13.25 -36.15 6.58
C ASN A 280 13.07 -35.98 5.05
N PRO A 281 14.10 -36.31 4.25
CA PRO A 281 14.04 -36.15 2.80
C PRO A 281 12.95 -36.98 2.11
N CYS A 282 12.43 -38.03 2.76
CA CYS A 282 11.33 -38.85 2.25
C CYS A 282 9.94 -38.29 2.56
N ALA A 283 9.81 -37.30 3.45
CA ALA A 283 8.53 -36.74 3.85
C ALA A 283 7.92 -35.81 2.79
N ASN A 284 8.76 -35.14 1.99
CA ASN A 284 8.31 -34.22 0.95
C ASN A 284 9.20 -34.32 -0.31
N PRO A 285 8.76 -34.95 -1.40
CA PRO A 285 9.57 -35.12 -2.61
C PRO A 285 9.94 -33.79 -3.28
N ASN A 286 9.18 -32.71 -3.03
CA ASN A 286 9.40 -31.39 -3.62
C ASN A 286 10.19 -30.46 -2.69
N GLY A 287 10.71 -30.97 -1.56
CA GLY A 287 11.44 -30.18 -0.56
C GLY A 287 12.66 -29.43 -1.10
N VAL A 288 13.33 -30.02 -2.11
CA VAL A 288 14.49 -29.42 -2.79
C VAL A 288 14.08 -28.18 -3.57
N ASP A 289 12.96 -28.25 -4.29
CA ASP A 289 12.47 -27.15 -5.12
C ASP A 289 12.13 -25.94 -4.24
N PHE A 290 11.53 -26.17 -3.07
CA PHE A 290 11.29 -25.10 -2.09
C PHE A 290 12.57 -24.46 -1.56
N ILE A 291 13.66 -25.23 -1.41
CA ILE A 291 14.97 -24.69 -1.02
C ILE A 291 15.56 -23.87 -2.16
N GLN A 292 15.44 -24.31 -3.41
CA GLN A 292 15.89 -23.55 -4.58
C GLN A 292 15.12 -22.24 -4.72
N ASP A 293 13.79 -22.27 -4.58
CA ASP A 293 12.95 -21.07 -4.57
C ASP A 293 13.41 -20.07 -3.50
N ILE A 294 13.69 -20.53 -2.27
CA ILE A 294 14.21 -19.67 -1.19
C ILE A 294 15.54 -19.03 -1.60
N LEU A 295 16.45 -19.80 -2.19
CA LEU A 295 17.77 -19.32 -2.58
C LEU A 295 17.70 -18.34 -3.76
N ASP A 296 16.82 -18.59 -4.72
CA ASP A 296 16.59 -17.71 -5.87
C ASP A 296 15.96 -16.39 -5.42
N THR A 297 14.93 -16.44 -4.57
CA THR A 297 14.33 -15.26 -3.96
C THR A 297 15.33 -14.51 -3.06
N ALA A 298 16.20 -15.21 -2.33
CA ALA A 298 17.23 -14.57 -1.52
C ALA A 298 18.21 -13.73 -2.36
N ARG A 299 18.43 -14.08 -3.65
CA ARG A 299 19.29 -13.27 -4.55
C ARG A 299 18.66 -11.92 -4.89
N HIS A 300 17.34 -11.80 -4.86
CA HIS A 300 16.69 -10.51 -5.14
C HIS A 300 17.08 -9.43 -4.10
N PHE A 301 17.44 -9.85 -2.87
CA PHE A 301 17.90 -8.93 -1.83
C PHE A 301 19.31 -8.35 -2.05
N GLU A 302 20.02 -8.79 -3.09
CA GLU A 302 21.31 -8.22 -3.48
C GLU A 302 21.22 -6.72 -3.79
N ALA A 303 20.06 -6.28 -4.31
CA ALA A 303 19.77 -4.89 -4.62
C ALA A 303 19.74 -3.97 -3.39
N PHE A 304 19.55 -4.54 -2.18
CA PHE A 304 19.47 -3.80 -0.92
C PHE A 304 20.78 -3.82 -0.12
N CYS A 305 21.81 -4.51 -0.60
CA CYS A 305 23.11 -4.51 0.06
C CYS A 305 23.77 -3.12 -0.03
N MET A 306 24.22 -2.59 1.11
CA MET A 306 24.79 -1.24 1.22
C MET A 306 26.30 -1.21 0.96
N SER A 307 26.93 -2.39 0.85
CA SER A 307 28.35 -2.54 0.54
C SER A 307 28.64 -3.80 -0.28
N ASP A 308 29.77 -3.80 -0.99
CA ASP A 308 30.24 -4.98 -1.73
C ASP A 308 30.59 -6.16 -0.81
N SER A 309 30.99 -5.87 0.44
CA SER A 309 31.24 -6.92 1.44
C SER A 309 29.95 -7.65 1.84
N GLU A 310 28.84 -6.92 2.01
CA GLU A 310 27.52 -7.53 2.31
C GLU A 310 27.02 -8.33 1.12
N ARG A 311 27.16 -7.78 -0.09
CA ARG A 311 26.82 -8.45 -1.35
C ARG A 311 27.58 -9.77 -1.52
N MET A 312 28.90 -9.75 -1.31
CA MET A 312 29.74 -10.95 -1.34
C MET A 312 29.37 -11.95 -0.25
N GLY A 313 29.03 -11.47 0.96
CA GLY A 313 28.57 -12.30 2.06
C GLY A 313 27.27 -13.05 1.75
N LEU A 314 26.27 -12.33 1.22
CA LEU A 314 24.98 -12.90 0.82
C LEU A 314 25.15 -13.95 -0.28
N ASN A 315 25.87 -13.61 -1.35
CA ASN A 315 26.14 -14.54 -2.45
C ASN A 315 26.93 -15.78 -1.99
N GLY A 316 27.87 -15.60 -1.06
CA GLY A 316 28.62 -16.69 -0.45
C GLY A 316 27.74 -17.66 0.36
N LEU A 317 26.79 -17.13 1.13
CA LEU A 317 25.82 -17.94 1.88
C LEU A 317 24.89 -18.72 0.94
N ILE A 318 24.36 -18.06 -0.08
CA ILE A 318 23.47 -18.68 -1.07
C ILE A 318 24.20 -19.83 -1.79
N GLY A 319 25.43 -19.59 -2.27
CA GLY A 319 26.25 -20.61 -2.91
C GLY A 319 26.61 -21.77 -1.97
N GLY A 320 26.94 -21.46 -0.71
CA GLY A 320 27.30 -22.44 0.30
C GLY A 320 26.14 -23.37 0.67
N ILE A 321 24.92 -22.84 0.82
CA ILE A 321 23.72 -23.65 1.09
C ILE A 321 23.41 -24.53 -0.13
N ASN A 322 23.44 -23.96 -1.35
CA ASN A 322 23.16 -24.73 -2.56
C ASN A 322 24.12 -25.93 -2.71
N SER A 323 25.42 -25.72 -2.49
CA SER A 323 26.42 -26.79 -2.56
C SER A 323 26.15 -27.93 -1.57
N ARG A 324 25.76 -27.61 -0.34
CA ARG A 324 25.44 -28.62 0.69
C ARG A 324 24.19 -29.41 0.35
N VAL A 325 23.17 -28.77 -0.19
CA VAL A 325 21.94 -29.45 -0.65
C VAL A 325 22.27 -30.45 -1.75
N GLN A 326 23.09 -30.07 -2.73
CA GLN A 326 23.53 -30.99 -3.80
C GLN A 326 24.31 -32.19 -3.24
N GLN A 327 25.21 -31.97 -2.27
CA GLN A 327 25.92 -33.08 -1.62
C GLN A 327 24.99 -34.07 -0.90
N ILE A 328 23.92 -33.57 -0.27
CA ILE A 328 22.90 -34.41 0.36
C ILE A 328 22.17 -35.23 -0.70
N LEU A 329 21.81 -34.63 -1.84
CA LEU A 329 21.14 -35.33 -2.94
C LEU A 329 22.02 -36.44 -3.53
N ASP A 330 23.29 -36.15 -3.76
CA ASP A 330 24.26 -37.15 -4.22
C ASP A 330 24.38 -38.32 -3.24
N ALA A 331 24.40 -38.04 -1.93
CA ALA A 331 24.45 -39.07 -0.90
C ALA A 331 23.17 -39.91 -0.86
N LEU A 332 21.99 -39.28 -0.95
CA LEU A 332 20.69 -39.96 -0.99
C LEU A 332 20.57 -40.87 -2.22
N GLN A 333 21.00 -40.40 -3.39
CA GLN A 333 21.03 -41.21 -4.62
C GLN A 333 21.91 -42.45 -4.45
N ARG A 334 23.11 -42.29 -3.87
CA ARG A 334 24.01 -43.42 -3.59
C ARG A 334 23.39 -44.43 -2.63
N VAL A 335 22.72 -43.99 -1.56
CA VAL A 335 22.03 -44.89 -0.62
C VAL A 335 20.87 -45.62 -1.29
N SER A 336 20.06 -44.93 -2.11
CA SER A 336 18.97 -45.59 -2.85
C SER A 336 19.48 -46.63 -3.84
N VAL A 337 20.61 -46.38 -4.52
CA VAL A 337 21.26 -47.35 -5.42
C VAL A 337 21.80 -48.56 -4.65
N VAL A 338 22.42 -48.34 -3.49
CA VAL A 338 22.92 -49.42 -2.62
C VAL A 338 21.77 -50.26 -2.06
N LEU A 339 20.67 -49.64 -1.61
CA LEU A 339 19.48 -50.36 -1.12
C LEU A 339 18.83 -51.18 -2.24
N PHE A 340 18.75 -50.62 -3.46
CA PHE A 340 18.20 -51.30 -4.62
C PHE A 340 19.07 -52.51 -5.03
N LEU A 341 20.40 -52.37 -5.01
CA LEU A 341 21.34 -53.47 -5.25
C LEU A 341 21.26 -54.55 -4.15
N TYR A 342 21.11 -54.16 -2.88
CA TYR A 342 20.98 -55.11 -1.77
C TYR A 342 19.67 -55.91 -1.83
N LEU A 343 18.56 -55.25 -2.20
CA LEU A 343 17.26 -55.89 -2.44
C LEU A 343 17.26 -56.77 -3.69
N PHE A 344 18.05 -56.43 -4.71
CA PHE A 344 18.21 -57.23 -5.92
C PHE A 344 19.05 -58.49 -5.67
N ILE A 345 20.11 -58.39 -4.86
CA ILE A 345 20.97 -59.52 -4.46
C ILE A 345 20.22 -60.49 -3.53
N LEU A 346 19.34 -60.01 -2.64
CA LEU A 346 18.52 -60.87 -1.77
C LEU A 346 17.36 -61.59 -2.49
N ARG A 347 17.09 -61.26 -3.76
CA ARG A 347 16.04 -61.89 -4.58
C ARG A 347 16.56 -62.99 -5.52
N TYR A 348 17.84 -63.32 -5.47
CA TYR A 348 18.45 -64.44 -6.22
C TYR A 348 19.22 -65.38 -5.31
#